data_AF-A0AAV7W1U5-F1
#
_entry.id   AF-A0AAV7W1U5-F1
#
_cell.length_a   1.000
_cell.length_b   1.000
_cell.length_c   1.000
_cell.angle_alpha   90.00
_cell.angle_beta   90.00
_cell.angle_gamma   90.00
#
_symmetry.space_group_name_H-M   'P 1'
#
loop_
_entity.id
_entity.type
_entity.pdbx_description
1 polymer ?
#
loop_
_entity_poly.entity_id
_entity_poly.type
_entity_poly.pdbx_seq_one_letter_code
_entity_poly.pdbx_strand_id
1 'polypeptide(L)'
;MGEEDTNLVTKAFMAQLFGVLREDLATLRQELATTIKELKGEVMELGQWVDTVERTYDTQEEELDHHRQEIIAVQERNRDIQYTLEDLENRSRRSNIHIRGVPAQASTVPLENFMIRLFWQVALGLKYQEIILEHTHRTG
;
A
#
# COMPACT_ATOMS: atom_id res chain seq x y z
N MET A 1 62.52 -47.73 -56.37
CA MET A 1 61.05 -47.93 -56.26
C MET A 1 60.49 -47.56 -54.88
N GLY A 2 61.22 -47.66 -53.76
CA GLY A 2 60.64 -47.33 -52.43
C GLY A 2 60.53 -45.85 -52.04
N GLU A 3 61.25 -44.94 -52.71
CA GLU A 3 61.30 -43.51 -52.35
C GLU A 3 60.15 -42.69 -52.98
N GLU A 4 59.64 -43.14 -54.12
CA GLU A 4 58.50 -42.52 -54.81
C GLU A 4 57.17 -42.88 -54.11
N ASP A 5 57.01 -44.14 -53.70
CA ASP A 5 55.84 -44.62 -52.97
C ASP A 5 55.70 -43.97 -51.58
N THR A 6 56.81 -43.76 -50.86
CA THR A 6 56.80 -43.08 -49.54
C THR A 6 56.43 -41.59 -49.65
N ASN A 7 56.84 -40.92 -50.72
CA ASN A 7 56.49 -39.52 -51.00
C ASN A 7 55.00 -39.38 -51.38
N LEU A 8 54.46 -40.32 -52.15
CA LEU A 8 53.03 -40.37 -52.50
C LEU A 8 52.15 -40.62 -51.26
N VAL A 9 52.55 -41.53 -50.37
CA VAL A 9 51.83 -41.80 -49.11
C VAL A 9 51.83 -40.58 -48.20
N THR A 10 52.96 -39.86 -48.10
CA THR A 10 53.05 -38.63 -47.27
C THR A 10 52.19 -37.50 -47.83
N LYS A 11 52.13 -37.33 -49.17
CA LYS A 11 51.25 -36.35 -49.82
C LYS A 11 49.77 -36.67 -49.62
N ALA A 12 49.39 -37.94 -49.74
CA ALA A 12 48.01 -38.37 -49.51
C ALA A 12 47.57 -38.12 -48.06
N PHE A 13 48.44 -38.44 -47.09
CA PHE A 13 48.17 -38.17 -45.68
C PHE A 13 48.05 -36.66 -45.38
N MET A 14 48.94 -35.83 -45.93
CA MET A 14 48.84 -34.37 -45.79
C MET A 14 47.54 -33.83 -46.42
N ALA A 15 47.16 -34.31 -47.61
CA ALA A 15 45.92 -33.90 -48.25
C ALA A 15 44.68 -34.27 -47.42
N GLN A 16 44.69 -35.46 -46.81
CA GLN A 16 43.63 -35.89 -45.89
C GLN A 16 43.58 -35.02 -44.64
N LEU A 17 44.72 -34.75 -44.00
CA LEU A 17 44.81 -33.88 -42.82
C LEU A 17 44.32 -32.46 -43.11
N PHE A 18 44.73 -31.87 -44.24
CA PHE A 18 44.23 -30.55 -44.66
C PHE A 18 42.74 -30.57 -44.99
N GLY A 19 42.22 -31.68 -45.52
CA GLY A 19 40.79 -31.88 -45.74
C GLY A 19 40.01 -31.82 -44.43
N VAL A 20 40.44 -32.59 -43.43
CA VAL A 20 39.83 -32.62 -42.08
C VAL A 20 39.90 -31.25 -41.41
N LEU A 21 41.07 -30.60 -41.40
CA LEU A 21 41.22 -29.27 -40.80
C LEU A 21 40.33 -28.21 -41.46
N ARG A 22 40.12 -28.31 -42.78
CA ARG A 22 39.24 -27.40 -43.51
C ARG A 22 37.77 -27.63 -43.15
N GLU A 23 37.37 -28.88 -42.95
CA GLU A 23 36.04 -29.25 -42.50
C GLU A 23 35.79 -28.78 -41.06
N ASP A 24 36.73 -29.01 -40.15
CA ASP A 24 36.66 -28.54 -38.77
C ASP A 24 36.55 -27.01 -38.69
N LEU A 25 37.35 -26.28 -39.47
CA LEU A 25 37.28 -24.82 -39.55
C LEU A 25 35.94 -24.32 -40.11
N ALA A 26 35.36 -25.04 -41.09
CA ALA A 26 34.06 -24.69 -41.63
C ALA A 26 32.95 -24.90 -40.60
N THR A 27 33.00 -26.02 -39.88
CA THR A 27 32.06 -26.35 -38.79
C THR A 27 32.14 -25.34 -37.66
N LEU A 28 33.35 -25.05 -37.14
CA LEU A 28 33.55 -24.04 -36.10
C LEU A 28 33.05 -22.65 -36.52
N ARG A 29 33.27 -22.27 -37.79
CA ARG A 29 32.78 -21.00 -38.32
C ARG A 29 31.25 -20.96 -38.34
N GLN A 30 30.61 -22.07 -38.69
CA GLN A 30 29.15 -22.18 -38.72
C GLN A 30 28.55 -22.16 -37.31
N GLU A 31 29.15 -22.88 -36.36
CA GLU A 31 28.75 -22.87 -34.95
C GLU A 31 28.87 -21.46 -34.37
N LEU A 32 30.03 -20.80 -34.56
CA LEU A 32 30.26 -19.44 -34.07
C LEU A 32 29.27 -18.43 -34.68
N ALA A 33 28.96 -18.55 -35.97
CA ALA A 33 27.95 -17.71 -36.61
C ALA A 33 26.54 -17.93 -36.03
N THR A 34 26.22 -19.17 -35.69
CA THR A 34 24.94 -19.55 -35.08
C THR A 34 24.84 -19.00 -33.67
N THR A 35 25.84 -19.21 -32.82
CA THR A 35 25.89 -18.69 -31.45
C THR A 35 25.84 -17.16 -31.42
N ILE A 36 26.55 -16.48 -32.33
CA ILE A 36 26.47 -15.00 -32.42
C ILE A 36 25.04 -14.56 -32.77
N LYS A 37 24.35 -15.28 -33.65
CA LYS A 37 22.97 -14.96 -34.03
C LYS A 37 22.01 -15.16 -32.85
N GLU A 38 22.17 -16.25 -32.12
CA GLU A 38 21.37 -16.56 -30.93
C GLU A 38 21.59 -15.51 -29.84
N LEU A 39 22.84 -15.20 -29.50
CA LEU A 39 23.18 -14.15 -28.52
C LEU A 39 22.62 -12.78 -28.93
N LYS A 40 22.62 -12.43 -30.21
CA LYS A 40 21.99 -11.20 -30.68
C LYS A 40 20.47 -11.21 -30.45
N GLY A 41 19.83 -12.35 -30.66
CA GLY A 41 18.40 -12.53 -30.37
C GLY A 41 18.12 -12.33 -28.88
N GLU A 42 18.85 -13.03 -28.01
CA GLU A 42 18.71 -12.93 -26.56
C GLU A 42 18.93 -11.50 -26.04
N VAL A 43 19.95 -10.80 -26.56
CA VAL A 43 20.21 -9.39 -26.19
C VAL A 43 19.05 -8.47 -26.60
N MET A 44 18.45 -8.70 -27.78
CA MET A 44 17.30 -7.92 -28.23
C MET A 44 16.07 -8.19 -27.36
N GLU A 45 15.80 -9.45 -27.03
CA GLU A 45 14.70 -9.84 -26.15
C GLU A 45 14.87 -9.25 -24.75
N LEU A 46 16.10 -9.31 -24.20
CA LEU A 46 16.40 -8.70 -22.91
C LEU A 46 16.19 -7.18 -22.94
N GLY A 47 16.58 -6.50 -24.01
CA GLY A 47 16.32 -5.07 -24.19
C GLY A 47 14.82 -4.75 -24.17
N GLN A 48 14.00 -5.52 -24.89
CA GLN A 48 12.55 -5.36 -24.88
C GLN A 48 11.92 -5.62 -23.50
N TRP A 49 12.44 -6.61 -22.79
CA TRP A 49 11.99 -6.92 -21.44
C TRP A 49 12.33 -5.80 -20.46
N VAL A 50 13.55 -5.26 -20.52
CA VAL A 50 13.96 -4.10 -19.71
C VAL A 50 13.05 -2.91 -19.98
N ASP A 51 12.82 -2.55 -21.25
CA ASP A 51 11.91 -1.46 -21.62
C ASP A 51 10.49 -1.65 -21.06
N THR A 52 10.03 -2.91 -21.01
CA THR A 52 8.69 -3.24 -20.48
C THR A 52 8.65 -3.11 -18.97
N VAL A 53 9.69 -3.57 -18.28
CA VAL A 53 9.82 -3.44 -16.82
C VAL A 53 9.93 -1.98 -16.42
N GLU A 54 10.72 -1.18 -17.12
CA GLU A 54 10.85 0.26 -16.87
C GLU A 54 9.51 0.98 -16.99
N ARG A 55 8.77 0.78 -18.09
CA ARG A 55 7.43 1.38 -18.25
C ARG A 55 6.44 0.94 -17.17
N THR A 56 6.51 -0.32 -16.76
CA THR A 56 5.65 -0.85 -15.69
C THR A 56 6.01 -0.20 -14.36
N TYR A 57 7.30 -0.03 -14.09
CA TYR A 57 7.80 0.63 -12.90
C TYR A 57 7.35 2.09 -12.83
N ASP A 58 7.51 2.84 -13.92
CA ASP A 58 7.08 4.24 -14.00
C ASP A 58 5.57 4.37 -13.72
N THR A 59 4.76 3.49 -14.32
CA THR A 59 3.30 3.47 -14.09
C THR A 59 2.98 3.18 -12.62
N GLN A 60 3.66 2.20 -12.02
CA GLN A 60 3.46 1.86 -10.61
C GLN A 60 3.90 2.97 -9.66
N GLU A 61 4.97 3.69 -9.99
CA GLU A 61 5.42 4.83 -9.22
C GLU A 61 4.39 5.97 -9.23
N GLU A 62 3.81 6.28 -10.40
CA GLU A 62 2.73 7.26 -10.53
C GLU A 62 1.47 6.86 -9.74
N GLU A 63 1.04 5.59 -9.83
CA GLU A 63 -0.10 5.07 -9.08
C GLU A 63 0.14 5.12 -7.57
N LEU A 64 1.36 4.80 -7.11
CA LEU A 64 1.72 4.87 -5.70
C LEU A 64 1.70 6.31 -5.17
N ASP A 65 2.17 7.29 -5.94
CA ASP A 65 2.09 8.69 -5.53
C ASP A 65 0.62 9.16 -5.47
N HIS A 66 -0.18 8.78 -6.46
CA HIS A 66 -1.62 9.08 -6.46
C HIS A 66 -2.33 8.52 -5.21
N HIS A 67 -2.13 7.23 -4.90
CA HIS A 67 -2.73 6.63 -3.71
C HIS A 67 -2.23 7.26 -2.40
N ARG A 68 -0.97 7.70 -2.33
CA ARG A 68 -0.47 8.44 -1.16
C ARG A 68 -1.23 9.74 -0.96
N GLN A 69 -1.46 10.49 -2.03
CA GLN A 69 -2.24 11.73 -1.98
C GLN A 69 -3.69 11.48 -1.54
N GLU A 70 -4.33 10.42 -2.06
CA GLU A 70 -5.69 10.04 -1.65
C GLU A 70 -5.76 9.66 -0.17
N ILE A 71 -4.80 8.90 0.35
CA ILE A 71 -4.72 8.53 1.77
C ILE A 71 -4.65 9.78 2.64
N ILE A 72 -3.79 10.74 2.28
CA ILE A 72 -3.65 12.01 3.01
C ILE A 72 -4.98 12.76 3.02
N ALA A 73 -5.63 12.91 1.86
CA ALA A 73 -6.92 13.60 1.75
C ALA A 73 -8.03 12.94 2.59
N VAL A 74 -8.08 11.60 2.61
CA VAL A 74 -9.03 10.85 3.44
C VAL A 74 -8.74 11.01 4.93
N GLN A 75 -7.46 11.02 5.32
CA GLN A 75 -7.05 11.24 6.71
C GLN A 75 -7.43 12.64 7.20
N GLU A 76 -7.20 13.67 6.37
CA GLU A 76 -7.60 15.05 6.67
C GLU A 76 -9.13 15.15 6.84
N ARG A 77 -9.89 14.58 5.91
CA ARG A 77 -11.35 14.58 5.99
C ARG A 77 -11.88 13.86 7.24
N ASN A 78 -11.27 12.72 7.60
CA ASN A 78 -11.63 12.01 8.82
C ASN A 78 -11.35 12.84 10.07
N ARG A 79 -10.23 13.57 10.09
CA ARG A 79 -9.88 14.46 11.18
C ARG A 79 -10.88 15.60 11.32
N ASP A 80 -11.29 16.21 10.22
CA ASP A 80 -12.32 17.26 10.22
C ASP A 80 -13.66 16.73 10.73
N ILE A 81 -14.07 15.54 10.27
CA ILE A 81 -15.30 14.90 10.75
C ILE A 81 -15.22 14.66 12.26
N GLN A 82 -14.09 14.16 12.78
CA GLN A 82 -13.90 13.97 14.21
C GLN A 82 -14.03 15.28 15.00
N TYR A 83 -13.43 16.38 14.53
CA TYR A 83 -13.58 17.68 15.17
C TYR A 83 -15.01 18.20 15.16
N THR A 84 -15.72 18.03 14.04
CA THR A 84 -17.13 18.44 13.97
C THR A 84 -18.02 17.61 14.88
N LEU A 85 -17.78 16.30 14.98
CA LEU A 85 -18.49 15.42 15.91
C LEU A 85 -18.24 15.84 17.36
N GLU A 86 -16.99 16.11 17.73
CA GLU A 86 -16.65 16.56 19.07
C GLU A 86 -17.33 17.90 19.42
N ASP A 87 -17.33 18.88 18.50
CA ASP A 87 -18.02 20.15 18.72
C ASP A 87 -19.54 19.96 18.84
N LEU A 88 -20.15 19.12 18.00
CA LEU A 88 -21.57 18.81 18.07
C LEU A 88 -21.96 18.08 19.35
N GLU A 89 -21.18 17.09 19.78
CA GLU A 89 -21.39 16.40 21.06
C GLU A 89 -21.27 17.37 22.24
N ASN A 90 -20.24 18.22 22.23
CA ASN A 90 -20.05 19.23 23.25
C ASN A 90 -21.23 20.20 23.28
N ARG A 91 -21.68 20.72 22.13
CA ARG A 91 -22.86 21.60 22.04
C ARG A 91 -24.13 20.91 22.54
N SER A 92 -24.33 19.64 22.18
CA SER A 92 -25.47 18.84 22.63
C SER A 92 -25.46 18.62 24.15
N ARG A 93 -24.29 18.49 24.77
CA ARG A 93 -24.14 18.26 26.22
C ARG A 93 -24.00 19.54 27.05
N ARG A 94 -23.87 20.73 26.44
CA ARG A 94 -23.65 22.01 27.16
C ARG A 94 -24.73 22.32 28.20
N SER A 95 -25.98 21.94 27.94
CA SER A 95 -27.10 22.11 28.87
C SER A 95 -27.28 20.95 29.85
N ASN A 96 -26.49 19.88 29.71
CA ASN A 96 -26.62 18.68 30.54
C ASN A 96 -25.81 18.83 31.84
N ILE A 97 -26.48 18.72 32.98
CA ILE A 97 -25.85 18.71 34.30
C ILE A 97 -25.83 17.27 34.83
N HIS A 98 -24.65 16.77 35.20
CA HIS A 98 -24.49 15.47 35.83
C HIS A 98 -24.39 15.62 37.35
N ILE A 99 -25.37 15.07 38.07
CA ILE A 99 -25.35 15.05 39.54
C ILE A 99 -24.98 13.65 40.02
N ARG A 100 -23.86 13.55 40.76
CA ARG A 100 -23.40 12.29 41.38
C ARG A 100 -23.79 12.23 42.85
N GLY A 101 -23.91 11.02 43.40
CA GLY A 101 -24.25 10.80 44.80
C GLY A 101 -25.74 10.87 45.14
N VAL A 102 -26.62 10.90 44.12
CA VAL A 102 -28.08 10.86 44.33
C VAL A 102 -28.48 9.47 44.86
N PRO A 103 -29.03 9.36 46.08
CA PRO A 103 -29.40 8.08 46.67
C PRO A 103 -30.32 7.27 45.75
N ALA A 104 -30.11 5.96 45.69
CA ALA A 104 -30.93 5.08 44.85
C ALA A 104 -32.41 5.09 45.31
N GLN A 105 -32.67 5.31 46.61
CA GLN A 105 -34.02 5.35 47.18
C GLN A 105 -34.81 6.63 46.84
N ALA A 106 -34.17 7.64 46.24
CA ALA A 106 -34.84 8.86 45.78
C ALA A 106 -35.83 8.60 44.63
N SER A 107 -35.85 7.39 44.08
CA SER A 107 -36.80 6.90 43.07
C SER A 107 -38.24 6.68 43.59
N THR A 108 -38.47 6.81 44.90
CA THR A 108 -39.83 6.82 45.49
C THR A 108 -40.67 8.02 45.05
N VAL A 109 -40.02 9.08 44.58
CA VAL A 109 -40.64 10.27 43.97
C VAL A 109 -40.14 10.36 42.53
N PRO A 110 -40.95 10.85 41.56
CA PRO A 110 -40.45 11.13 40.22
C PRO A 110 -39.16 11.96 40.27
N LEU A 111 -38.13 11.52 39.54
CA LEU A 111 -36.79 12.09 39.61
C LEU A 111 -36.77 13.60 39.32
N GLU A 112 -37.60 14.04 38.38
CA GLU A 112 -37.79 15.47 38.05
C GLU A 112 -38.20 16.30 39.27
N ASN A 113 -39.21 15.85 40.03
CA ASN A 113 -39.67 16.53 41.24
C ASN A 113 -38.60 16.56 42.33
N PHE A 114 -37.82 15.49 42.46
CA PHE A 114 -36.66 15.46 43.36
C PHE A 114 -35.61 16.50 42.95
N MET A 115 -35.29 16.59 41.66
CA MET A 115 -34.29 17.52 41.13
C MET A 115 -34.71 18.99 41.28
N ILE A 116 -35.98 19.32 40.99
CA ILE A 116 -36.52 20.66 41.20
C ILE A 116 -36.36 21.06 42.68
N ARG A 117 -36.75 20.19 43.61
CA ARG A 117 -36.60 20.46 45.06
C ARG A 117 -35.14 20.63 45.47
N LEU A 118 -34.26 19.77 44.96
CA LEU A 118 -32.82 19.85 45.22
C LEU A 118 -32.25 21.20 44.75
N PHE A 119 -32.58 21.62 43.52
CA PHE A 119 -32.11 22.89 43.00
C PHE A 119 -32.67 24.08 43.78
N TRP A 120 -33.94 24.06 44.20
CA TRP A 120 -34.49 25.10 45.07
C TRP A 120 -33.79 25.18 46.43
N GLN A 121 -33.38 24.05 47.00
CA GLN A 121 -32.66 24.01 48.27
C GLN A 121 -31.21 24.48 48.15
N VAL A 122 -30.53 24.13 47.05
CA VAL A 122 -29.10 24.43 46.85
C VAL A 122 -28.89 25.82 46.25
N ALA A 123 -29.79 26.27 45.35
CA ALA A 123 -29.69 27.56 44.66
C ALA A 123 -30.17 28.73 45.54
N LEU A 124 -29.62 28.82 46.76
CA LEU A 124 -29.80 29.93 47.70
C LEU A 124 -29.40 31.26 47.03
N GLY A 125 -30.32 31.90 46.31
CA GLY A 125 -30.07 33.19 45.67
C GLY A 125 -30.58 33.36 44.25
N LEU A 126 -31.03 32.31 43.55
CA LEU A 126 -31.72 32.46 42.26
C LEU A 126 -33.15 32.96 42.51
N LYS A 127 -33.25 34.24 42.89
CA LYS A 127 -34.52 34.94 43.01
C LYS A 127 -35.11 35.11 41.59
N TYR A 128 -36.19 34.40 41.31
CA TYR A 128 -37.11 34.61 40.18
C TYR A 128 -36.74 34.05 38.78
N GLN A 129 -35.99 32.96 38.67
CA GLN A 129 -35.94 32.22 37.40
C GLN A 129 -36.60 30.84 37.53
N GLU A 130 -37.52 30.56 36.61
CA GLU A 130 -38.15 29.25 36.47
C GLU A 130 -37.09 28.25 36.01
N ILE A 131 -36.88 27.18 36.79
CA ILE A 131 -35.99 26.10 36.41
C ILE A 131 -36.76 25.21 35.45
N ILE A 132 -36.40 25.28 34.17
CA ILE A 132 -36.96 24.42 33.13
C ILE A 132 -36.06 23.19 32.99
N LEU A 133 -36.61 22.01 33.26
CA LEU A 133 -35.96 20.73 33.01
C LEU A 133 -36.59 20.11 31.76
N GLU A 134 -35.82 19.99 30.68
CA GLU A 134 -36.32 19.36 29.44
C GLU A 134 -36.37 17.83 29.55
N HIS A 135 -35.35 17.23 30.16
CA HIS A 135 -35.26 15.78 30.31
C HIS A 135 -34.41 15.40 31.53
N THR A 136 -34.83 14.36 32.26
CA THR A 136 -34.09 13.85 33.43
C THR A 136 -34.11 12.33 33.42
N HIS A 137 -32.92 11.71 33.48
CA HIS A 137 -32.78 10.26 33.61
C HIS A 137 -31.56 9.91 34.46
N ARG A 138 -31.50 8.67 34.95
CA ARG A 138 -30.29 8.12 35.55
C ARG A 138 -29.44 7.49 34.45
N THR A 139 -28.15 7.77 34.44
CA THR A 139 -27.16 7.09 33.60
C THR A 139 -26.50 5.96 34.40
N GLY A 140 -26.39 4.78 33.79
CA GLY A 140 -25.70 3.60 34.35
C GLY A 140 -24.20 3.65 34.14
#